data_AF-A0A0B6Z1I7-F1
#
_entry.id   AF-A0A0B6Z1I7-F1
#
_cell.length_a   1.000
_cell.length_b   1.000
_cell.length_c   1.000
_cell.angle_alpha   90.00
_cell.angle_beta   90.00
_cell.angle_gamma   90.00
#
_symmetry.space_group_name_H-M   'P 1'
#
loop_
_entity.id
_entity.type
_entity.pdbx_description
1 polymer ?
#
loop_
_entity_poly.entity_id
_entity_poly.type
_entity_poly.pdbx_seq_one_letter_code
_entity_poly.pdbx_strand_id
1 'polypeptide(L)'
;MGNLLRILLNNDQPTKSSENIFVDFENVQPTEAEQHVWKQVKSVLDSAQEVLVELRQYNGATEDIRMAISNPKIEDYQDKAWQSVTPLVAKLKVFFEFSLQLERVIPELLRVLCSENLTPREHLEQQQALFKQFAEILDFVLKFDDLKLTTPAIQNDFS
;
A
#
# COMPACT_ATOMS: atom_id res chain seq x y z
N MET A 1 16.66 -4.34 -4.07
CA MET A 1 16.59 -2.86 -4.10
C MET A 1 17.48 -2.18 -5.17
N GLY A 2 18.43 -2.86 -5.83
CA GLY A 2 19.28 -2.22 -6.86
C GLY A 2 18.56 -1.74 -8.14
N ASN A 3 17.37 -2.24 -8.44
CA ASN A 3 16.60 -1.82 -9.63
C ASN A 3 15.91 -0.45 -9.46
N LEU A 4 15.53 -0.06 -8.24
CA LEU A 4 14.86 1.22 -7.99
C LEU A 4 15.81 2.40 -8.26
N LEU A 5 17.06 2.31 -7.82
CA LEU A 5 18.08 3.32 -8.10
C LEU A 5 18.34 3.46 -9.60
N ARG A 6 18.35 2.35 -10.35
CA ARG A 6 18.56 2.39 -11.81
C ARG A 6 17.38 3.03 -12.55
N ILE A 7 16.15 2.78 -12.09
CA ILE A 7 14.93 3.40 -12.63
C ILE A 7 14.88 4.90 -12.29
N LEU A 8 15.26 5.28 -11.07
CA LEU A 8 15.27 6.68 -10.63
C LEU A 8 16.39 7.52 -11.28
N LEU A 9 17.52 6.90 -11.62
CA LEU A 9 18.71 7.60 -12.16
C LEU A 9 18.76 7.70 -13.69
N ASN A 10 17.81 7.10 -14.42
CA ASN A 10 17.66 7.16 -15.88
C ASN A 10 19.01 7.15 -16.67
N ASN A 11 19.91 6.23 -16.31
CA ASN A 11 21.28 6.19 -16.83
C ASN A 11 21.38 5.32 -18.10
N ASP A 12 20.97 5.86 -19.25
CA ASP A 12 21.25 5.31 -20.59
C ASP A 12 22.35 6.10 -21.36
N GLN A 13 23.04 7.04 -20.71
CA GLN A 13 24.16 7.79 -21.30
C GLN A 13 25.39 7.74 -20.36
N PRO A 14 26.57 7.29 -20.83
CA PRO A 14 27.76 7.23 -20.00
C PRO A 14 28.46 8.58 -20.04
N THR A 15 28.08 9.52 -19.17
CA THR A 15 28.86 10.75 -18.97
C THR A 15 29.58 10.74 -17.64
N LYS A 16 30.86 11.10 -17.74
CA LYS A 16 31.85 11.18 -16.66
C LYS A 16 31.33 12.02 -15.51
N SER A 17 31.11 11.36 -14.37
CA SER A 17 30.95 11.83 -12.99
C SER A 17 29.70 11.23 -12.35
N SER A 18 29.52 9.90 -12.45
CA SER A 18 28.60 9.21 -11.54
C SER A 18 29.27 9.13 -10.16
N GLU A 19 29.36 10.27 -9.47
CA GLU A 19 29.51 10.27 -8.02
C GLU A 19 28.37 9.40 -7.49
N ASN A 20 28.70 8.18 -7.08
CA ASN A 20 27.76 7.19 -6.60
C ASN A 20 26.95 7.81 -5.46
N ILE A 21 25.67 8.10 -5.69
CA ILE A 21 24.76 8.51 -4.63
C ILE A 21 24.69 7.35 -3.64
N PHE A 22 25.19 7.57 -2.43
CA PHE A 22 25.11 6.61 -1.35
C PHE A 22 23.75 6.74 -0.68
N VAL A 23 22.91 5.72 -0.83
CA VAL A 23 21.57 5.66 -0.22
C VAL A 23 21.52 4.46 0.73
N ASP A 24 21.42 4.72 2.03
CA ASP A 24 21.38 3.68 3.08
C ASP A 24 19.95 3.43 3.55
N PHE A 25 19.16 2.76 2.72
CA PHE A 25 17.77 2.44 3.10
C PHE A 25 17.64 1.49 4.30
N GLU A 26 18.70 0.78 4.70
CA GLU A 26 18.62 -0.18 5.81
C GLU A 26 18.65 0.53 7.16
N ASN A 27 19.59 1.47 7.37
CA ASN A 27 19.77 2.14 8.67
C ASN A 27 19.30 3.60 8.71
N VAL A 28 18.72 4.11 7.63
CA VAL A 28 18.27 5.50 7.53
C VAL A 28 17.32 5.90 8.67
N GLN A 29 17.65 7.05 9.26
CA GLN A 29 16.85 7.72 10.29
C GLN A 29 16.33 9.05 9.73
N PRO A 30 15.12 9.47 10.08
CA PRO A 30 14.59 10.77 9.68
C PRO A 30 15.45 11.91 10.25
N THR A 31 15.73 12.90 9.41
CA THR A 31 16.28 14.18 9.86
C THR A 31 15.24 15.00 10.63
N GLU A 32 15.67 16.03 11.36
CA GLU A 32 14.74 16.94 12.06
C GLU A 32 13.70 17.57 11.12
N ALA A 33 14.10 17.87 9.88
CA ALA A 33 13.21 18.41 8.86
C ALA A 33 12.17 17.40 8.37
N GLU A 34 12.52 16.11 8.30
CA GLU A 34 11.62 15.04 7.87
C GLU A 34 10.69 14.57 8.99
N GLN A 35 11.07 14.77 10.25
CA GLN A 35 10.46 14.13 11.43
C GLN A 35 8.93 14.25 11.50
N HIS A 36 8.38 15.39 11.10
CA HIS A 36 6.93 15.61 11.15
C HIS A 36 6.18 14.72 10.14
N VAL A 37 6.56 14.81 8.86
CA VAL A 37 5.94 14.02 7.78
C VAL A 37 6.25 12.54 7.97
N TRP A 38 7.47 12.21 8.38
CA TRP A 38 7.89 10.84 8.63
C TRP A 38 6.99 10.15 9.66
N LYS A 39 6.67 10.83 10.78
CA LYS A 39 5.77 10.26 11.81
C LYS A 39 4.36 10.04 11.30
N GLN A 40 3.82 10.97 10.51
CA GLN A 40 2.48 10.84 9.93
C GLN A 40 2.41 9.63 9.01
N VAL A 41 3.37 9.51 8.08
CA VAL A 41 3.43 8.39 7.15
C VAL A 41 3.70 7.08 7.88
N LYS A 42 4.58 7.08 8.89
CA LYS A 42 4.89 5.90 9.69
C LYS A 42 3.65 5.32 10.37
N SER A 43 2.80 6.19 10.92
CA SER A 43 1.56 5.75 11.59
C SER A 43 0.61 4.99 10.66
N VAL A 44 0.58 5.33 9.37
CA VAL A 44 -0.19 4.60 8.36
C VAL A 44 0.52 3.31 7.98
N LEU A 45 1.82 3.37 7.72
CA LEU A 45 2.62 2.20 7.34
C LEU A 45 2.67 1.10 8.41
N ASP A 46 2.56 1.45 9.69
CA ASP A 46 2.51 0.48 10.78
C ASP A 46 1.29 -0.46 10.68
N SER A 47 0.19 0.00 10.07
CA SER A 47 -1.02 -0.82 9.83
C SER A 47 -1.00 -1.55 8.48
N ALA A 48 -0.08 -1.20 7.58
CA ALA A 48 -0.05 -1.74 6.21
C ALA A 48 0.16 -3.26 6.17
N GLN A 49 1.02 -3.79 7.06
CA GLN A 49 1.30 -5.22 7.09
C GLN A 49 0.09 -6.04 7.56
N GLU A 50 -0.68 -5.52 8.51
CA GLU A 50 -1.91 -6.17 8.99
C GLU A 50 -2.95 -6.24 7.86
N VAL A 51 -3.13 -5.15 7.12
CA VAL A 51 -4.02 -5.10 5.94
C VAL A 51 -3.64 -6.16 4.90
N LEU A 52 -2.34 -6.34 4.61
CA LEU A 52 -1.88 -7.37 3.67
C LEU A 52 -2.13 -8.79 4.20
N VAL A 53 -1.94 -9.03 5.49
CA VAL A 53 -2.20 -10.34 6.10
C VAL A 53 -3.69 -10.67 6.03
N GLU A 54 -4.55 -9.72 6.38
CA GLU A 54 -6.00 -9.88 6.32
C GLU A 54 -6.50 -10.15 4.90
N LEU A 55 -5.94 -9.45 3.90
CA LEU A 55 -6.28 -9.69 2.50
C LEU A 55 -5.82 -11.07 2.01
N ARG A 56 -4.63 -11.54 2.42
CA ARG A 56 -4.15 -12.90 2.10
C ARG A 56 -5.04 -13.99 2.69
N GLN A 57 -5.68 -13.72 3.82
CA GLN A 57 -6.57 -14.66 4.51
C GLN A 57 -8.04 -14.51 4.08
N TYR A 58 -8.33 -13.72 3.04
CA TYR A 58 -9.66 -13.53 2.52
C TYR A 58 -10.12 -14.76 1.72
N ASN A 59 -10.88 -15.65 2.38
CA ASN A 59 -11.32 -16.91 1.77
C ASN A 59 -12.62 -16.79 0.94
N GLY A 60 -13.36 -15.69 1.11
CA GLY A 60 -14.64 -15.47 0.46
C GLY A 60 -15.82 -16.27 1.05
N ALA A 61 -17.05 -15.89 0.69
CA ALA A 61 -18.29 -16.55 1.07
C ALA A 61 -19.04 -17.18 -0.13
N THR A 62 -18.33 -17.41 -1.25
CA THR A 62 -18.93 -17.78 -2.54
C THR A 62 -19.84 -19.02 -2.48
N GLU A 63 -19.49 -20.03 -1.69
CA GLU A 63 -20.32 -21.26 -1.61
C GLU A 63 -21.64 -21.00 -0.88
N ASP A 64 -21.59 -20.32 0.26
CA ASP A 64 -22.79 -19.99 1.04
C ASP A 64 -23.71 -19.05 0.23
N ILE A 65 -23.13 -18.07 -0.48
CA ILE A 65 -23.86 -17.18 -1.40
C ILE A 65 -24.52 -17.99 -2.53
N ARG A 66 -23.79 -18.92 -3.17
CA ARG A 66 -24.35 -19.76 -4.23
C ARG A 66 -25.51 -20.61 -3.73
N MET A 67 -25.39 -21.18 -2.54
CA MET A 67 -26.44 -21.97 -1.90
C MET A 67 -27.69 -21.14 -1.61
N ALA A 68 -27.52 -19.91 -1.11
CA ALA A 68 -28.61 -18.98 -0.87
C ALA A 68 -29.34 -18.58 -2.17
N ILE A 69 -28.59 -18.23 -3.23
CA ILE A 69 -29.16 -17.87 -4.54
C ILE A 69 -29.90 -19.05 -5.18
N SER A 70 -29.35 -20.26 -5.07
CA SER A 70 -29.95 -21.46 -5.66
C SER A 70 -31.22 -21.91 -4.93
N ASN A 71 -31.38 -21.51 -3.66
CA ASN A 71 -32.47 -21.93 -2.78
C ASN A 71 -33.12 -20.73 -2.07
N PRO A 72 -33.70 -19.77 -2.80
CA PRO A 72 -34.12 -18.48 -2.24
C PRO A 72 -35.29 -18.57 -1.25
N LYS A 73 -35.97 -19.73 -1.17
CA LYS A 73 -37.10 -19.96 -0.26
C LYS A 73 -36.67 -20.55 1.09
N ILE A 74 -35.40 -20.94 1.25
CA ILE A 74 -34.88 -21.57 2.47
C ILE A 74 -34.15 -20.49 3.27
N GLU A 75 -34.75 -20.08 4.39
CA GLU A 75 -34.27 -19.00 5.26
C GLU A 75 -32.90 -19.33 5.86
N ASP A 76 -32.67 -20.57 6.31
CA ASP A 76 -31.39 -21.02 6.87
C ASP A 76 -30.20 -20.77 5.92
N TYR A 77 -30.40 -20.92 4.60
CA TYR A 77 -29.34 -20.63 3.63
C TYR A 77 -29.10 -19.14 3.43
N GLN A 78 -30.14 -18.31 3.54
CA GLN A 78 -30.00 -16.85 3.49
C GLN A 78 -29.23 -16.34 4.73
N ASP A 79 -29.62 -16.81 5.92
CA ASP A 79 -28.98 -16.44 7.17
C ASP A 79 -27.52 -16.86 7.22
N LYS A 80 -27.21 -18.08 6.74
CA LYS A 80 -25.84 -18.57 6.66
C LYS A 80 -24.99 -17.72 5.72
N ALA A 81 -25.49 -17.41 4.51
CA ALA A 81 -24.78 -16.54 3.58
C ALA A 81 -24.54 -15.15 4.18
N TRP A 82 -25.55 -14.59 4.85
CA TRP A 82 -25.43 -13.29 5.51
C TRP A 82 -24.39 -13.29 6.63
N GLN A 83 -24.39 -14.31 7.49
CA GLN A 83 -23.43 -14.47 8.58
C GLN A 83 -22.00 -14.66 8.06
N SER A 84 -21.82 -15.37 6.94
CA SER A 84 -20.52 -15.57 6.30
C SER A 84 -20.01 -14.31 5.61
N VAL A 85 -20.86 -13.57 4.90
CA VAL A 85 -20.44 -12.42 4.08
C VAL A 85 -20.24 -11.14 4.91
N THR A 86 -21.04 -10.93 5.96
CA THR A 86 -20.96 -9.72 6.81
C THR A 86 -19.55 -9.42 7.35
N PRO A 87 -18.82 -10.36 7.99
CA PRO A 87 -17.46 -10.09 8.46
C PRO A 87 -16.49 -9.83 7.31
N LEU A 88 -16.70 -10.43 6.14
CA LEU A 88 -15.86 -10.19 4.96
C LEU A 88 -16.05 -8.78 4.41
N VAL A 89 -17.29 -8.31 4.32
CA VAL A 89 -17.60 -6.92 3.92
C VAL A 89 -17.04 -5.92 4.94
N ALA A 90 -17.04 -6.26 6.22
CA ALA A 90 -16.39 -5.44 7.24
C ALA A 90 -14.87 -5.31 6.99
N LYS A 91 -14.18 -6.40 6.58
CA LYS A 91 -12.77 -6.32 6.17
C LYS A 91 -12.57 -5.43 4.93
N LEU A 92 -13.44 -5.55 3.93
CA LEU A 92 -13.39 -4.71 2.73
C LEU A 92 -13.54 -3.22 3.08
N LYS A 93 -14.41 -2.89 4.04
CA LYS A 93 -14.54 -1.54 4.58
C LYS A 93 -13.23 -1.06 5.20
N VAL A 94 -12.56 -1.88 6.02
CA VAL A 94 -11.25 -1.53 6.62
C VAL A 94 -10.20 -1.26 5.54
N PHE A 95 -10.16 -2.07 4.47
CA PHE A 95 -9.23 -1.85 3.36
C PHE A 95 -9.47 -0.52 2.64
N PHE A 96 -10.74 -0.16 2.43
CA PHE A 96 -11.11 1.14 1.86
C PHE A 96 -10.76 2.30 2.80
N GLU A 97 -11.04 2.19 4.10
CA GLU A 97 -10.68 3.22 5.06
C GLU A 97 -9.15 3.40 5.15
N PHE A 98 -8.38 2.32 5.02
CA PHE A 98 -6.93 2.37 4.92
C PHE A 98 -6.46 3.10 3.65
N SER A 99 -7.12 2.89 2.50
CA SER A 99 -6.77 3.62 1.28
C SER A 99 -6.99 5.13 1.42
N LEU A 100 -8.01 5.55 2.18
CA LEU A 100 -8.23 6.97 2.50
C LEU A 100 -7.12 7.54 3.41
N GLN A 101 -6.50 6.73 4.26
CA GLN A 101 -5.34 7.17 5.05
C GLN A 101 -4.11 7.36 4.15
N LEU A 102 -3.86 6.44 3.22
CA LEU A 102 -2.80 6.58 2.21
C LEU A 102 -2.99 7.84 1.35
N GLU A 103 -4.22 8.08 0.86
CA GLU A 103 -4.58 9.26 0.08
C GLU A 103 -4.22 10.57 0.79
N ARG A 104 -4.36 10.61 2.13
CA ARG A 104 -4.03 11.81 2.92
C ARG A 104 -2.53 12.04 3.08
N VAL A 105 -1.73 10.98 3.24
CA VAL A 105 -0.30 11.12 3.54
C VAL A 105 0.58 11.23 2.30
N ILE A 106 0.14 10.69 1.16
CA ILE A 106 0.91 10.74 -0.10
C ILE A 106 1.16 12.19 -0.57
N PRO A 107 0.18 13.11 -0.59
CA PRO A 107 0.42 14.50 -0.99
C PRO A 107 1.43 15.21 -0.08
N GLU A 108 1.36 14.98 1.24
CA GLU A 108 2.32 15.59 2.18
C GLU A 108 3.74 15.07 1.97
N LEU A 109 3.87 13.77 1.70
CA LEU A 109 5.15 13.15 1.35
C LEU A 109 5.72 13.75 0.05
N LEU A 110 4.91 13.81 -1.01
CA LEU A 110 5.33 14.34 -2.32
C LEU A 110 5.64 15.83 -2.26
N ARG A 111 4.95 16.62 -1.43
CA ARG A 111 5.24 18.04 -1.23
C ARG A 111 6.67 18.27 -0.70
N VAL A 112 7.16 17.37 0.15
CA VAL A 112 8.53 17.44 0.68
C VAL A 112 9.54 16.87 -0.33
N LEU A 113 9.22 15.74 -0.96
CA LEU A 113 10.10 15.04 -1.91
C LEU A 113 10.24 15.73 -3.29
N CYS A 114 9.35 16.67 -3.61
CA CYS A 114 9.31 17.37 -4.90
C CYS A 114 9.28 18.89 -4.73
N SER A 115 9.87 19.41 -3.66
CA SER A 115 9.93 20.86 -3.42
C SER A 115 10.82 21.56 -4.45
N GLU A 116 10.49 22.80 -4.84
CA GLU A 116 11.30 23.56 -5.81
C GLU A 116 12.68 23.99 -5.27
N ASN A 117 12.92 23.82 -3.97
CA ASN A 117 14.12 24.32 -3.29
C ASN A 117 15.34 23.41 -3.47
N LEU A 118 15.15 22.17 -3.91
CA LEU A 118 16.21 21.17 -4.05
C LEU A 118 16.15 20.53 -5.44
N THR A 119 17.30 20.16 -5.96
CA THR A 119 17.37 19.31 -7.15
C THR A 119 16.93 17.88 -6.83
N PRO A 120 16.50 17.07 -7.82
CA PRO A 120 16.14 15.67 -7.59
C PRO A 120 17.24 14.83 -6.92
N ARG A 121 18.51 15.18 -7.20
CA ARG A 121 19.66 14.54 -6.56
C ARG A 121 19.77 14.89 -5.08
N GLU A 122 19.63 16.17 -4.74
CA GLU A 122 19.68 16.62 -3.34
C GLU A 122 18.51 16.06 -2.53
N HIS A 123 17.32 15.95 -3.12
CA HIS A 123 16.20 15.26 -2.52
C HIS A 123 16.58 13.81 -2.13
N LEU A 124 17.15 13.04 -3.06
CA LEU A 124 17.54 11.65 -2.82
C LEU A 124 18.64 11.52 -1.77
N GLU A 125 19.57 12.47 -1.69
CA GLU A 125 20.68 12.43 -0.73
C GLU A 125 20.24 12.87 0.68
N GLN A 126 19.36 13.87 0.78
CA GLN A 126 19.00 14.51 2.06
C GLN A 126 17.74 13.94 2.71
N GLN A 127 16.79 13.42 1.92
CA GLN A 127 15.46 13.00 2.40
C GLN A 127 15.25 11.48 2.30
N GLN A 128 16.30 10.72 2.65
CA GLN A 128 16.32 9.27 2.45
C GLN A 128 15.22 8.54 3.25
N ALA A 129 14.84 9.05 4.42
CA ALA A 129 13.82 8.42 5.27
C ALA A 129 12.43 8.52 4.64
N LEU A 130 12.12 9.68 4.06
CA LEU A 130 10.88 9.88 3.32
C LEU A 130 10.87 9.08 2.01
N PHE A 131 11.99 9.00 1.29
CA PHE A 131 12.09 8.12 0.11
C PHE A 131 11.89 6.65 0.46
N LYS A 132 12.42 6.19 1.60
CA LYS A 132 12.17 4.83 2.10
C LYS A 132 10.67 4.59 2.31
N GLN A 133 10.00 5.50 3.01
CA GLN A 133 8.56 5.39 3.23
C GLN A 133 7.76 5.44 1.93
N PHE A 134 8.18 6.25 0.96
CA PHE A 134 7.54 6.27 -0.36
C PHE A 134 7.68 4.91 -1.06
N ALA A 135 8.87 4.31 -1.03
CA ALA A 135 9.10 2.99 -1.58
C ALA A 135 8.28 1.90 -0.84
N GLU A 136 8.16 1.99 0.48
CA GLU A 136 7.33 1.08 1.29
C GLU A 136 5.83 1.21 0.95
N ILE A 137 5.33 2.43 0.70
CA ILE A 137 3.95 2.64 0.21
C ILE A 137 3.76 1.96 -1.14
N LEU A 138 4.68 2.17 -2.10
CA LEU A 138 4.56 1.57 -3.44
C LEU A 138 4.62 0.04 -3.39
N ASP A 139 5.52 -0.52 -2.57
CA ASP A 139 5.62 -1.97 -2.35
C ASP A 139 4.33 -2.54 -1.74
N PHE A 140 3.73 -1.84 -0.77
CA PHE A 140 2.41 -2.21 -0.23
C PHE A 140 1.33 -2.18 -1.32
N VAL A 141 1.22 -1.09 -2.08
CA VAL A 141 0.17 -0.91 -3.09
C VAL A 141 0.24 -2.02 -4.13
N LEU A 142 1.44 -2.31 -4.65
CA LEU A 142 1.64 -3.39 -5.62
C LEU A 142 1.24 -4.76 -5.06
N LYS A 143 1.69 -5.08 -3.83
CA LYS A 143 1.33 -6.35 -3.18
C LYS A 143 -0.17 -6.46 -2.91
N PHE A 144 -0.79 -5.37 -2.49
CA PHE A 144 -2.23 -5.32 -2.22
C PHE A 144 -3.01 -5.56 -3.51
N ASP A 145 -2.66 -4.85 -4.58
CA ASP A 145 -3.34 -4.97 -5.88
C ASP A 145 -3.12 -6.35 -6.52
N ASP A 146 -1.92 -6.92 -6.43
CA ASP A 146 -1.65 -8.30 -6.88
C ASP A 146 -2.55 -9.32 -6.17
N LEU A 147 -2.69 -9.20 -4.85
CA LEU A 147 -3.58 -10.06 -4.05
C LEU A 147 -5.05 -9.84 -4.42
N LYS A 148 -5.47 -8.58 -4.59
CA LYS A 148 -6.84 -8.23 -4.95
C LYS A 148 -7.20 -8.77 -6.34
N LEU A 149 -6.31 -8.65 -7.32
CA LEU A 149 -6.50 -9.15 -8.68
C LEU A 149 -6.60 -10.68 -8.73
N THR A 150 -5.92 -11.37 -7.81
CA THR A 150 -5.95 -12.84 -7.71
C THR A 150 -7.06 -13.38 -6.80
N THR A 151 -7.88 -12.51 -6.20
CA THR A 151 -8.96 -12.89 -5.28
C THR A 151 -10.35 -12.45 -5.81
N PRO A 152 -10.95 -13.21 -6.75
CA PRO A 152 -12.22 -12.84 -7.38
C PRO A 152 -13.41 -12.76 -6.41
N ALA A 153 -13.34 -13.46 -5.28
CA ALA A 153 -14.39 -13.45 -4.25
C ALA A 153 -14.67 -12.04 -3.70
N ILE A 154 -13.69 -11.14 -3.69
CA ILE A 154 -13.83 -9.78 -3.15
C ILE A 154 -14.97 -9.01 -3.83
N GLN A 155 -15.07 -9.10 -5.17
CA GLN A 155 -16.12 -8.40 -5.90
C GLN A 155 -17.47 -9.07 -5.73
N ASN A 156 -17.50 -10.41 -5.77
CA ASN A 156 -18.74 -11.20 -5.66
C ASN A 156 -19.38 -11.08 -4.27
N ASP A 157 -18.57 -11.01 -3.23
CA ASP A 157 -19.05 -10.94 -1.85
C ASP A 157 -19.57 -9.53 -1.50
N PHE A 158 -19.20 -8.50 -2.29
CA PHE A 158 -19.66 -7.12 -2.08
C PHE A 158 -20.82 -6.71 -2.99
N SER A 159 -21.00 -7.37 -4.14
CA SER A 159 -22.07 -7.11 -5.12
C SER A 159 -23.44 -7.57 -4.65
#